data_AF-A0A7C3YRT5-F1
#
_entry.id   AF-A0A7C3YRT5-F1
#
_cell.length_a   1.000
_cell.length_b   1.000
_cell.length_c   1.000
_cell.angle_alpha   90.00
_cell.angle_beta   90.00
_cell.angle_gamma   90.00
#
_symmetry.space_group_name_H-M   'P 1'
#
loop_
_entity.id
_entity.type
_entity.pdbx_description
1 polymer ?
#
loop_
_entity_poly.entity_id
_entity_poly.type
_entity_poly.pdbx_seq_one_letter_code
_entity_poly.pdbx_strand_id
1 'polypeptide(L)'
;MDTIQKFQDLLKRLFQFEASDLDFGIYRILNYKRDRIEKFIQEDLKKKVEDAFAKHKDERLADINRRFEEAKEKVAQTLGKEAFTPTGEVKEEFKNTPL
;
A
#
# COMPACT_ATOMS: atom_id res chain seq x y z
N MET A 1 13.06 5.97 -6.15
CA MET A 1 11.87 6.59 -6.78
C MET A 1 10.65 5.87 -6.24
N ASP A 2 9.74 6.60 -5.60
CA ASP A 2 8.50 6.08 -5.03
C ASP A 2 7.62 5.39 -6.08
N THR A 3 6.88 4.36 -5.70
CA THR A 3 6.10 3.51 -6.62
C THR A 3 4.96 4.28 -7.29
N ILE A 4 4.34 5.21 -6.57
CA ILE A 4 3.31 6.10 -7.12
C ILE A 4 3.93 7.05 -8.15
N GLN A 5 5.11 7.61 -7.86
CA GLN A 5 5.82 8.47 -8.80
C GLN A 5 6.10 7.76 -10.14
N LYS A 6 6.59 6.52 -10.10
CA LYS A 6 6.82 5.71 -11.32
C LYS A 6 5.54 5.53 -12.15
N PHE A 7 4.41 5.33 -11.49
CA PHE A 7 3.12 5.17 -12.17
C PHE A 7 2.63 6.48 -12.78
N GLN A 8 2.76 7.60 -12.07
CA GLN A 8 2.45 8.93 -12.59
C GLN A 8 3.28 9.25 -13.84
N ASP A 9 4.59 8.93 -13.80
CA ASP A 9 5.48 9.16 -14.93
C ASP A 9 5.12 8.28 -16.15
N LEU A 10 4.72 7.03 -15.92
CA LEU A 10 4.21 6.16 -16.98
C LEU A 10 2.95 6.74 -17.63
N LEU A 11 2.00 7.22 -16.83
CA LEU A 11 0.77 7.83 -17.35
C LEU A 11 1.08 9.08 -18.17
N LYS A 12 1.97 9.95 -17.69
CA LYS A 12 2.42 11.13 -18.45
C LYS A 12 3.03 10.76 -19.80
N ARG A 13 3.82 9.67 -19.86
CA ARG A 13 4.39 9.15 -21.11
C ARG A 13 3.32 8.58 -22.05
N LEU A 14 2.41 7.76 -21.53
CA LEU A 14 1.34 7.13 -22.33
C LEU A 14 0.40 8.16 -22.94
N PHE A 15 0.06 9.21 -22.18
CA PHE A 15 -0.76 10.31 -22.67
C PHE A 15 0.03 11.40 -23.40
N GLN A 16 1.32 11.17 -23.64
CA GLN A 16 2.21 12.08 -24.37
C GLN A 16 2.08 13.52 -23.89
N PHE A 17 2.14 13.72 -22.57
CA PHE A 17 1.85 15.01 -21.96
C PHE A 17 2.81 16.13 -22.39
N GLU A 18 3.97 15.79 -22.95
CA GLU A 18 4.95 16.74 -23.49
C GLU A 18 4.69 17.12 -24.95
N ALA A 19 3.79 16.43 -25.66
CA ALA A 19 3.47 16.65 -27.08
C ALA A 19 2.43 17.79 -27.28
N SER A 20 2.52 18.85 -26.47
CA SER A 20 1.53 19.92 -26.30
C SER A 20 1.09 20.64 -27.57
N ASP A 21 1.90 20.58 -28.62
CA ASP A 21 1.72 21.42 -29.80
C ASP A 21 0.95 20.70 -30.92
N LEU A 22 0.42 19.49 -30.64
CA LEU A 22 -0.39 18.73 -31.58
C LEU A 22 -1.86 19.17 -31.53
N ASP A 23 -2.27 20.03 -32.46
CA ASP A 23 -3.64 20.57 -32.55
C ASP A 23 -4.62 19.76 -33.41
N PHE A 24 -4.32 18.48 -33.67
CA PHE A 24 -5.16 17.62 -34.52
C PHE A 24 -5.68 16.37 -33.80
N GLY A 25 -6.84 15.87 -34.25
CA GLY A 25 -7.41 14.62 -33.78
C GLY A 25 -7.69 14.61 -32.26
N ILE A 26 -7.32 13.51 -31.59
CA ILE A 26 -7.56 13.33 -30.16
C ILE A 26 -6.74 14.29 -29.28
N TYR A 27 -5.62 14.82 -29.79
CA TYR A 27 -4.74 15.72 -29.05
C TYR A 27 -5.39 17.08 -28.79
N ARG A 28 -6.30 17.54 -29.65
CA ARG A 28 -7.11 18.76 -29.40
C ARG A 28 -7.94 18.64 -28.13
N ILE A 29 -8.53 17.46 -27.90
CA ILE A 29 -9.37 17.20 -26.71
C ILE A 29 -8.48 17.06 -25.47
N LEU A 30 -7.33 16.41 -25.61
CA LEU A 30 -6.36 16.24 -24.52
C LEU A 30 -5.77 17.59 -24.09
N ASN A 31 -5.40 18.45 -25.04
CA ASN A 31 -4.94 19.81 -24.80
C ASN A 31 -6.01 20.66 -24.11
N TYR A 32 -7.27 20.61 -24.58
CA TYR A 32 -8.37 21.34 -23.96
C TYR A 32 -8.64 20.92 -22.50
N LYS A 33 -8.35 19.66 -22.15
CA LYS A 33 -8.57 19.12 -20.81
C LYS A 33 -7.27 18.93 -20.03
N ARG A 34 -6.15 19.49 -20.49
CA ARG A 34 -4.81 19.19 -20.00
C ARG A 34 -4.70 19.43 -18.50
N ASP A 35 -5.08 20.61 -18.03
CA ASP A 35 -5.03 20.97 -16.61
C ASP A 35 -5.80 19.98 -15.73
N ARG A 36 -6.96 19.51 -16.22
CA ARG A 36 -7.78 18.54 -15.50
C ARG A 36 -7.14 17.15 -15.46
N ILE A 37 -6.52 16.72 -16.55
CA ILE A 37 -5.82 15.42 -16.61
C ILE A 37 -4.54 15.49 -15.76
N GLU A 38 -3.83 16.62 -15.79
CA GLU A 38 -2.65 16.84 -14.98
C GLU A 38 -2.98 16.79 -13.50
N LYS A 39 -3.99 17.54 -13.07
CA LYS A 39 -4.51 17.50 -11.70
C LYS A 39 -4.92 16.09 -11.30
N PHE A 40 -5.58 15.36 -12.19
CA PHE A 40 -5.96 13.98 -11.92
C PHE A 40 -4.73 13.09 -11.65
N ILE A 41 -3.71 13.16 -12.51
CA ILE A 41 -2.50 12.32 -12.38
C ILE A 41 -1.69 12.71 -11.13
N GLN A 42 -1.55 14.01 -10.86
CA GLN A 42 -0.69 14.51 -9.78
C GLN A 42 -1.35 14.40 -8.40
N GLU A 43 -2.64 14.70 -8.28
CA GLU A 43 -3.33 14.83 -7.00
C GLU A 43 -4.34 13.69 -6.80
N ASP A 44 -5.34 13.58 -7.68
CA ASP A 44 -6.50 12.70 -7.45
C ASP A 44 -6.14 11.22 -7.50
N LEU A 45 -5.18 10.84 -8.34
CA LEU A 45 -4.78 9.47 -8.56
C LEU A 45 -4.26 8.83 -7.27
N LYS A 46 -3.41 9.57 -6.54
CA LYS A 46 -2.85 9.10 -5.26
C LYS A 46 -3.97 8.83 -4.27
N LYS A 47 -4.88 9.79 -4.10
CA LYS A 47 -6.02 9.65 -3.19
C LYS A 47 -6.90 8.46 -3.55
N LYS A 48 -7.21 8.28 -4.84
CA LYS A 48 -8.03 7.13 -5.31
C LYS A 48 -7.37 5.78 -5.06
N VAL A 49 -6.06 5.70 -5.26
CA VAL A 49 -5.28 4.50 -4.95
C VAL A 49 -5.34 4.23 -3.45
N GLU A 50 -5.05 5.23 -2.62
CA GLU A 50 -5.10 5.11 -1.16
C GLU A 50 -6.49 4.66 -0.67
N ASP A 51 -7.56 5.29 -1.15
CA ASP A 51 -8.95 4.95 -0.79
C ASP A 51 -9.31 3.51 -1.22
N ALA A 52 -8.89 3.09 -2.41
CA ALA A 52 -9.14 1.73 -2.90
C ALA A 52 -8.42 0.66 -2.07
N PHE A 53 -7.19 0.96 -1.62
CA PHE A 53 -6.41 0.04 -0.81
C PHE A 53 -6.70 0.12 0.69
N ALA A 54 -7.30 1.21 1.18
CA ALA A 54 -7.64 1.39 2.60
C ALA A 54 -8.53 0.25 3.12
N LYS A 55 -9.60 -0.08 2.39
CA LYS A 55 -10.52 -1.18 2.76
C LYS A 55 -9.81 -2.52 2.94
N HIS A 56 -8.84 -2.81 2.07
CA HIS A 56 -8.08 -4.06 2.13
C HIS A 56 -6.88 -4.01 3.09
N LYS A 57 -6.42 -2.83 3.50
CA LYS A 57 -5.39 -2.71 4.54
C LYS A 57 -5.97 -3.07 5.91
N ASP A 58 -7.16 -2.57 6.22
CA ASP A 58 -7.78 -2.80 7.52
C ASP A 58 -8.15 -4.28 7.72
N GLU A 59 -8.73 -4.92 6.71
CA GLU A 59 -9.04 -6.36 6.74
C GLU A 59 -7.77 -7.22 6.92
N ARG A 60 -6.69 -6.90 6.20
CA ARG A 60 -5.42 -7.63 6.32
C ARG A 60 -4.75 -7.38 7.67
N LEU A 61 -4.76 -6.15 8.17
CA LEU A 61 -4.22 -5.84 9.50
C LEU A 61 -5.01 -6.55 10.59
N ALA A 62 -6.34 -6.59 10.49
CA ALA A 62 -7.18 -7.32 11.42
C ALA A 62 -6.89 -8.82 11.39
N ASP A 63 -6.76 -9.43 10.21
CA ASP A 63 -6.40 -10.85 10.08
C ASP A 63 -4.99 -11.14 10.61
N ILE A 64 -4.01 -10.30 10.29
CA ILE A 64 -2.64 -10.42 10.80
C ILE A 64 -2.62 -10.32 12.33
N ASN A 65 -3.29 -9.33 12.90
CA ASN A 65 -3.37 -9.16 14.36
C ASN A 65 -4.09 -10.34 15.02
N ARG A 66 -5.17 -10.83 14.42
CA ARG A 66 -5.88 -12.00 14.91
C ARG A 66 -4.97 -13.24 14.92
N ARG A 67 -4.29 -13.52 13.81
CA ARG A 67 -3.34 -14.63 13.70
C ARG A 67 -2.16 -14.49 14.65
N PHE A 68 -1.71 -13.26 14.88
CA PHE A 68 -0.67 -12.95 15.85
C PHE A 68 -1.13 -13.26 17.28
N GLU A 69 -2.30 -12.81 17.69
CA GLU A 69 -2.86 -13.11 19.01
C GLU A 69 -3.14 -14.61 19.18
N GLU A 70 -3.67 -15.30 18.16
CA GLU A 70 -3.85 -16.76 18.18
C GLU A 70 -2.50 -17.50 18.36
N ALA A 71 -1.45 -17.07 17.67
CA ALA A 71 -0.12 -17.65 17.82
C ALA A 71 0.47 -17.38 19.22
N LYS A 72 0.28 -16.17 19.74
CA LYS A 72 0.70 -15.78 21.08
C LYS A 72 -0.03 -16.58 22.16
N GLU A 73 -1.31 -16.82 21.99
CA GLU A 73 -2.10 -17.63 22.91
C GLU A 73 -1.60 -19.09 22.93
N LYS A 74 -1.31 -19.67 21.77
CA LYS A 74 -0.71 -21.02 21.69
C LYS A 74 0.62 -21.11 22.43
N VAL A 75 1.49 -20.12 22.24
CA VAL A 75 2.76 -20.05 22.99
C VAL A 75 2.52 -19.95 24.50
N ALA A 76 1.55 -19.14 24.93
CA ALA A 76 1.20 -18.99 26.34
C ALA A 76 0.62 -20.27 26.95
N GLN A 77 -0.17 -21.05 26.18
CA GLN A 77 -0.75 -22.32 26.62
C GLN A 77 0.31 -23.43 26.71
N THR A 78 1.24 -23.52 25.75
CA THR A 78 2.26 -24.59 25.72
C THR A 78 3.44 -24.31 26.64
N LEU A 79 3.92 -23.06 26.70
CA LEU A 79 5.17 -22.68 27.39
C LEU A 79 4.95 -21.78 28.61
N GLY A 80 3.70 -21.39 28.89
CA GLY A 80 3.36 -20.49 29.98
C GLY A 80 3.67 -19.02 29.68
N LYS A 81 3.12 -18.11 30.51
CA LYS A 81 3.32 -16.65 30.34
C LYS A 81 4.77 -16.19 30.53
N GLU A 82 5.62 -17.05 31.08
CA GLU A 82 7.05 -16.78 31.27
C GLU A 82 7.87 -16.88 29.99
N ALA A 83 7.29 -17.42 28.90
CA ALA A 83 7.92 -17.50 27.60
C ALA A 83 8.07 -16.14 26.89
N PHE A 84 7.45 -15.08 27.40
CA PHE A 84 7.50 -13.74 26.84
C PHE A 84 8.45 -12.81 27.60
N THR A 85 9.11 -11.92 26.88
CA THR A 85 9.85 -10.77 27.44
C THR A 85 8.87 -9.68 27.91
N PRO A 86 9.32 -8.70 28.71
CA PRO A 86 8.51 -7.53 29.06
C PRO A 86 8.03 -6.70 27.85
N THR A 87 8.71 -6.84 26.71
CA THR A 87 8.34 -6.20 25.43
C THR A 87 7.32 -7.01 24.62
N GLY A 88 6.93 -8.21 25.08
CA GLY A 88 5.93 -9.06 24.44
C GLY A 88 6.47 -10.00 23.36
N GLU A 89 7.80 -10.07 23.20
CA GLU A 89 8.47 -10.99 22.29
C GLU A 89 8.73 -12.35 22.96
N VAL A 90 8.84 -13.43 22.19
CA VAL A 90 9.21 -14.74 22.75
C VAL A 90 10.69 -14.72 23.14
N LYS A 91 11.02 -15.12 24.38
CA LYS A 91 12.40 -15.21 24.86
C LYS A 91 13.20 -16.17 23.98
N GLU A 92 14.48 -15.86 23.76
CA GLU A 92 15.40 -16.64 22.91
C GLU A 92 15.44 -18.13 23.28
N GLU A 93 15.31 -18.44 24.58
CA GLU A 93 15.31 -19.79 25.14
C GLU A 93 14.17 -20.67 24.59
N PHE A 94 13.07 -20.06 24.15
CA PHE A 94 11.87 -20.76 23.69
C PHE A 94 11.66 -20.68 22.17
N LYS A 95 12.49 -19.92 21.43
CA LYS A 95 12.29 -19.69 19.98
C LYS A 95 12.40 -20.94 19.13
N ASN A 96 13.19 -21.93 19.57
CA ASN A 96 13.37 -23.20 18.86
C ASN A 96 12.56 -24.35 19.48
N THR A 97 11.72 -24.07 20.47
CA THR A 97 10.89 -25.09 21.12
C THR A 97 9.69 -25.41 20.23
N PRO A 98 9.48 -26.68 19.85
CA PRO A 98 8.29 -27.07 19.09
C PRO A 98 7.02 -26.83 19.92
N LEU A 99 6.02 -26.21 19.28
CA LEU A 99 4.72 -25.81 19.86
C LEU A 99 3.58 -26.74 19.43
#